data_AF-A0AAD9E7T2-F1
#
_entry.id   AF-A0AAD9E7T2-F1
#
_cell.length_a   1.000
_cell.length_b   1.000
_cell.length_c   1.000
_cell.angle_alpha   90.00
_cell.angle_beta   90.00
_cell.angle_gamma   90.00
#
_symmetry.space_group_name_H-M   'P 1'
#
loop_
_entity.id
_entity.type
_entity.pdbx_description
1 polymer ?
#
loop_
_entity_poly.entity_id
_entity_poly.type
_entity_poly.pdbx_seq_one_letter_code
_entity_poly.pdbx_strand_id
1 'polypeptide(L)'
;MEAVPGLWMGLGPPSPATMAVPVSGFLQVDYTSPERVWTQHPDAPYSDLGTVYAGSAHHVPSFRPDGLVVILGGNELEPETRQSQNRNMDMLWFMDPTAPDQWHSQKTTNAPPARRRWPCVVGAQGRNNTYEIFIFGGNTDDGQTFGDIWILSLPGFFWTVAQHDSNIKRTLMSCVVAGQRQMIVVGGLNNSDNNVVGKCKGLAPRLVQRRGAVD
;
A
#
# COMPACT_ATOMS: atom_id res chain seq x y z
N MET A 1 -37.92 11.95 15.60
CA MET A 1 -36.59 12.01 16.24
C MET A 1 -36.06 10.60 16.21
N GLU A 2 -35.47 10.25 15.07
CA GLU A 2 -35.11 8.89 14.68
C GLU A 2 -33.69 8.57 15.14
N ALA A 3 -33.56 7.40 15.75
CA ALA A 3 -32.29 6.83 16.14
C ALA A 3 -31.60 6.22 14.92
N VAL A 4 -30.38 6.65 14.64
CA VAL A 4 -29.49 6.07 13.63
C VAL A 4 -29.07 4.67 14.10
N PRO A 5 -29.31 3.58 13.34
CA PRO A 5 -28.79 2.27 13.68
C PRO A 5 -27.29 2.23 13.29
N GLY A 6 -26.43 2.38 14.30
CA GLY A 6 -25.01 2.05 14.17
C GLY A 6 -24.86 0.55 13.97
N LEU A 7 -24.18 0.16 12.90
CA LEU A 7 -23.81 -1.23 12.60
C LEU A 7 -22.78 -1.70 13.63
N TRP A 8 -23.23 -2.40 14.65
CA TRP A 8 -22.39 -3.14 15.59
C TRP A 8 -21.92 -4.45 14.93
N MET A 9 -20.64 -4.55 14.54
CA MET A 9 -20.02 -5.86 14.31
C MET A 9 -19.57 -6.44 15.65
N GLY A 10 -20.53 -7.02 16.38
CA GLY A 10 -20.25 -7.86 17.53
C GLY A 10 -19.67 -9.20 17.07
N LEU A 11 -18.54 -9.61 17.64
CA LEU A 11 -18.03 -10.97 17.54
C LEU A 11 -18.99 -11.92 18.26
N GLY A 12 -19.95 -12.47 17.52
CA GLY A 12 -20.69 -13.66 17.93
C GLY A 12 -19.76 -14.89 18.00
N PRO A 13 -20.19 -15.98 18.65
CA PRO A 13 -19.38 -17.20 18.76
C PRO A 13 -18.96 -17.68 17.37
N PRO A 14 -17.80 -18.36 17.24
CA PRO A 14 -17.22 -18.69 15.94
C PRO A 14 -18.17 -19.59 15.16
N SER A 15 -18.86 -19.00 14.19
CA SER A 15 -19.40 -19.70 13.04
C SER A 15 -18.27 -20.49 12.38
N PRO A 16 -18.51 -21.71 11.85
CA PRO A 16 -17.51 -22.38 11.03
C PRO A 16 -17.05 -21.40 9.94
N ALA A 17 -15.73 -21.22 9.88
CA ALA A 17 -15.07 -20.11 9.25
C ALA A 17 -15.52 -19.91 7.79
N THR A 18 -16.32 -18.87 7.55
CA THR A 18 -16.31 -18.20 6.26
C THR A 18 -14.95 -17.53 6.18
N MET A 19 -13.95 -18.24 5.64
CA MET A 19 -12.60 -17.70 5.49
C MET A 19 -12.68 -16.43 4.63
N ALA A 20 -12.08 -15.33 5.10
CA ALA A 20 -12.08 -14.06 4.37
C ALA A 20 -11.42 -14.24 2.99
N VAL A 21 -12.21 -14.06 1.93
CA VAL A 21 -11.76 -14.19 0.53
C VAL A 21 -11.21 -12.84 0.08
N PRO A 22 -10.03 -12.80 -0.59
CA PRO A 22 -9.52 -11.56 -1.16
C PRO A 22 -10.48 -11.08 -2.26
N VAL A 23 -10.83 -9.80 -2.23
CA VAL A 23 -11.76 -9.18 -3.17
C VAL A 23 -10.97 -8.57 -4.31
N SER A 24 -11.42 -8.82 -5.55
CA SER A 24 -10.83 -8.20 -6.73
C SER A 24 -11.12 -6.71 -6.78
N GLY A 25 -10.17 -5.93 -7.29
CA GLY A 25 -10.39 -4.51 -7.53
C GLY A 25 -10.14 -3.62 -6.32
N PHE A 26 -10.81 -2.47 -6.30
CA PHE A 26 -10.66 -1.46 -5.27
C PHE A 26 -11.98 -0.77 -4.91
N LEU A 27 -11.96 -0.07 -3.78
CA LEU A 27 -13.06 0.75 -3.30
C LEU A 27 -12.69 2.23 -3.40
N GLN A 28 -13.60 3.02 -3.95
CA GLN A 28 -13.51 4.47 -3.97
C GLN A 28 -14.62 5.06 -3.12
N VAL A 29 -14.30 6.12 -2.38
CA VAL A 29 -15.26 6.84 -1.55
C VAL A 29 -15.26 8.30 -1.95
N ASP A 30 -16.45 8.79 -2.30
CA ASP A 30 -16.67 10.21 -2.43
C ASP A 30 -17.06 10.79 -1.06
N TYR A 31 -16.14 11.56 -0.47
CA TYR A 31 -16.36 12.24 0.80
C TYR A 31 -17.04 13.61 0.65
N THR A 32 -17.27 14.08 -0.58
CA THR A 32 -17.98 15.33 -0.86
C THR A 32 -19.50 15.13 -0.91
N SER A 33 -19.94 13.93 -1.27
CA SER A 33 -21.35 13.54 -1.22
C SER A 33 -21.84 13.39 0.23
N PRO A 34 -23.01 13.95 0.60
CA PRO A 34 -23.58 13.82 1.94
C PRO A 34 -23.87 12.37 2.35
N GLU A 35 -24.09 11.48 1.37
CA GLU A 35 -24.38 10.07 1.61
C GLU A 35 -23.13 9.19 1.74
N ARG A 36 -21.92 9.73 1.45
CA ARG A 36 -20.64 9.00 1.44
C ARG A 36 -20.75 7.70 0.65
N VAL A 37 -20.93 7.85 -0.65
CA VAL A 37 -21.14 6.73 -1.56
C VAL A 37 -19.84 5.94 -1.72
N TRP A 38 -19.91 4.65 -1.41
CA TRP A 38 -18.85 3.69 -1.70
C TRP A 38 -19.10 3.08 -3.07
N THR A 39 -18.14 3.25 -3.97
CA THR A 39 -18.17 2.63 -5.30
C THR A 39 -17.15 1.51 -5.35
N GLN A 40 -17.59 0.33 -5.77
CA GLN A 40 -16.71 -0.80 -6.00
C GLN A 40 -16.30 -0.84 -7.48
N HIS A 41 -15.00 -0.93 -7.71
CA HIS A 41 -14.41 -1.10 -9.04
C HIS A 41 -13.80 -2.50 -9.09
N PRO A 42 -14.47 -3.50 -9.69
CA PRO A 42 -14.01 -4.89 -9.68
C PRO A 42 -12.81 -5.14 -10.60
N ASP A 43 -12.61 -4.26 -11.59
CA ASP A 43 -11.54 -4.35 -12.57
C ASP A 43 -10.19 -4.05 -11.93
N ALA A 44 -9.29 -5.03 -12.01
CA ALA A 44 -7.95 -4.97 -11.43
C ALA A 44 -6.89 -5.41 -12.46
N PRO A 45 -6.71 -4.66 -13.56
CA PRO A 45 -5.76 -5.05 -14.62
C PRO A 45 -4.31 -5.05 -14.13
N TYR A 46 -4.05 -4.43 -12.98
CA TYR A 46 -2.77 -4.48 -12.27
C TYR A 46 -2.48 -5.83 -11.60
N SER A 47 -3.39 -6.81 -11.62
CA SER A 47 -3.15 -8.15 -11.09
C SER A 47 -3.73 -9.23 -12.00
N ASP A 48 -2.96 -10.28 -12.26
CA ASP A 48 -3.43 -11.42 -13.04
C ASP A 48 -4.52 -12.21 -12.30
N LEU A 49 -4.47 -12.23 -10.97
CA LEU A 49 -5.48 -12.84 -10.09
C LEU A 49 -6.58 -11.85 -9.66
N GLY A 50 -6.53 -10.61 -10.14
CA GLY A 50 -7.42 -9.52 -9.75
C GLY A 50 -7.25 -9.01 -8.31
N THR A 51 -6.38 -9.61 -7.50
CA THR A 51 -6.22 -9.28 -6.09
C THR A 51 -4.82 -8.75 -5.81
N VAL A 52 -4.74 -7.69 -5.00
CA VAL A 52 -3.48 -7.21 -4.44
C VAL A 52 -3.63 -7.03 -2.96
N TYR A 53 -2.76 -7.68 -2.18
CA TYR A 53 -2.62 -7.42 -0.75
C TYR A 53 -1.23 -6.89 -0.46
N ALA A 54 -1.14 -6.12 0.63
CA ALA A 54 0.14 -5.60 1.13
C ALA A 54 0.93 -4.75 0.12
N GLY A 55 0.27 -4.23 -0.92
CA GLY A 55 0.80 -3.21 -1.81
C GLY A 55 0.51 -1.81 -1.29
N SER A 56 0.92 -0.81 -2.07
CA SER A 56 0.64 0.61 -1.81
C SER A 56 -0.05 1.23 -3.01
N ALA A 57 -1.12 1.98 -2.76
CA ALA A 57 -1.69 2.93 -3.71
C ALA A 57 -1.11 4.32 -3.39
N HIS A 58 -0.24 4.83 -4.26
CA HIS A 58 0.50 6.08 -4.05
C HIS A 58 -0.06 7.22 -4.90
N HIS A 59 -0.34 8.36 -4.28
CA HIS A 59 -0.82 9.55 -4.99
C HIS A 59 0.35 10.38 -5.54
N VAL A 60 0.22 10.79 -6.80
CA VAL A 60 1.18 11.60 -7.53
C VAL A 60 0.48 12.88 -8.01
N PRO A 61 0.68 14.02 -7.34
CA PRO A 61 -0.08 15.26 -7.62
C PRO A 61 0.39 16.02 -8.87
N SER A 62 1.54 15.68 -9.46
CA SER A 62 2.31 16.62 -10.30
C SER A 62 1.97 16.63 -11.80
N PHE A 63 1.23 15.64 -12.30
CA PHE A 63 1.08 15.43 -13.75
C PHE A 63 -0.31 15.75 -14.29
N ARG A 64 -1.32 15.82 -13.42
CA ARG A 64 -2.72 16.16 -13.75
C ARG A 64 -3.35 16.92 -12.60
N PRO A 65 -4.44 17.69 -12.82
CA PRO A 65 -5.10 18.46 -11.77
C PRO A 65 -5.46 17.65 -10.52
N ASP A 66 -5.98 16.43 -10.70
CA ASP A 66 -6.33 15.51 -9.60
C ASP A 66 -5.23 14.51 -9.26
N GLY A 67 -4.10 14.61 -9.98
CA GLY A 67 -2.98 13.69 -9.89
C GLY A 67 -3.26 12.32 -10.49
N LEU A 68 -2.39 11.36 -10.15
CA LEU A 68 -2.48 9.96 -10.53
C LEU A 68 -2.41 9.09 -9.28
N VAL A 69 -3.04 7.92 -9.34
CA VAL A 69 -2.82 6.85 -8.35
C VAL A 69 -1.96 5.77 -8.98
N VAL A 70 -0.85 5.40 -8.34
CA VAL A 70 0.09 4.37 -8.80
C VAL A 70 0.06 3.19 -7.84
N ILE A 71 -0.08 1.96 -8.36
CA ILE A 71 -0.05 0.73 -7.57
C ILE A 71 1.38 0.18 -7.51
N LEU A 72 1.91 0.00 -6.30
CA LEU A 72 3.31 -0.38 -6.06
C LEU A 72 3.41 -1.57 -5.12
N GLY A 73 4.27 -2.52 -5.48
CA GLY A 73 4.54 -3.71 -4.68
C GLY A 73 3.31 -4.55 -4.40
N GLY A 74 3.38 -5.26 -3.28
CA GLY A 74 2.35 -6.19 -2.86
C GLY A 74 2.42 -7.51 -3.61
N ASN A 75 1.51 -8.38 -3.22
CA ASN A 75 1.42 -9.74 -3.71
C ASN A 75 -0.01 -10.00 -4.19
N GLU A 76 -0.14 -10.95 -5.10
CA GLU A 76 -1.41 -11.48 -5.53
C GLU A 76 -1.76 -12.70 -4.69
N LEU A 77 -3.03 -12.85 -4.33
CA LEU A 77 -3.51 -14.04 -3.63
C LEU A 77 -4.45 -14.79 -4.54
N GLU A 78 -4.15 -16.06 -4.77
CA GLU A 78 -5.12 -16.93 -5.40
C GLU A 78 -6.34 -17.07 -4.47
N PRO A 79 -7.58 -16.81 -4.96
CA PRO A 79 -8.77 -16.83 -4.12
C PRO A 79 -9.01 -18.18 -3.43
N GLU A 80 -8.63 -19.28 -4.09
CA GLU A 80 -8.92 -20.65 -3.67
C GLU A 80 -7.80 -21.25 -2.82
N THR A 81 -6.57 -21.37 -3.35
CA THR A 81 -5.46 -21.98 -2.61
C THR A 81 -4.76 -21.01 -1.65
N ARG A 82 -5.04 -19.71 -1.76
CA ARG A 82 -4.37 -18.65 -0.98
C ARG A 82 -2.86 -18.59 -1.22
N GLN A 83 -2.40 -19.20 -2.31
CA GLN A 83 -1.01 -19.10 -2.72
C GLN A 83 -0.72 -17.64 -3.06
N SER A 84 0.30 -17.12 -2.40
CA SER A 84 0.75 -15.76 -2.58
C SER A 84 1.85 -15.72 -3.64
N GLN A 85 1.70 -14.81 -4.59
CA GLN A 85 2.70 -14.58 -5.63
C GLN A 85 3.15 -13.13 -5.55
N ASN A 86 4.45 -12.91 -5.32
CA ASN A 86 4.96 -11.54 -5.32
C ASN A 86 4.83 -10.95 -6.73
N ARG A 87 4.38 -9.70 -6.82
CA ARG A 87 4.25 -8.97 -8.08
C ARG A 87 5.60 -8.46 -8.57
N ASN A 88 5.81 -8.50 -9.89
CA ASN A 88 6.97 -7.86 -10.48
C ASN A 88 6.91 -6.35 -10.29
N MET A 89 8.08 -5.72 -10.15
CA MET A 89 8.23 -4.27 -10.00
C MET A 89 8.68 -3.60 -11.31
N ASP A 90 8.68 -4.32 -12.43
CA ASP A 90 9.07 -3.83 -13.76
C ASP A 90 7.91 -3.27 -14.58
N MET A 91 6.66 -3.49 -14.15
CA MET A 91 5.46 -2.94 -14.77
C MET A 91 4.71 -2.09 -13.75
N LEU A 92 4.55 -0.81 -14.06
CA LEU A 92 3.79 0.12 -13.24
C LEU A 92 2.38 0.27 -13.77
N TRP A 93 1.41 0.25 -12.87
CA TRP A 93 0.02 0.48 -13.17
C TRP A 93 -0.46 1.75 -12.48
N PHE A 94 -1.17 2.60 -13.21
CA PHE A 94 -1.66 3.86 -12.71
C PHE A 94 -2.95 4.30 -13.39
N MET A 95 -3.73 5.11 -12.69
CA MET A 95 -5.03 5.61 -13.17
C MET A 95 -5.25 7.07 -12.78
N ASP A 96 -6.22 7.71 -13.46
CA ASP A 96 -6.86 8.92 -12.95
C ASP A 96 -7.83 8.57 -11.82
N PRO A 97 -7.76 9.20 -10.64
CA PRO A 97 -8.81 9.00 -9.64
C PRO A 97 -10.20 9.50 -10.09
N THR A 98 -10.29 10.37 -11.10
CA THR A 98 -11.56 10.86 -11.69
C THR A 98 -12.09 9.98 -12.83
N ALA A 99 -11.26 9.08 -13.36
CA ALA A 99 -11.62 8.10 -14.37
C ALA A 99 -11.15 6.70 -13.92
N PRO A 100 -11.76 6.16 -12.85
CA PRO A 100 -11.28 4.97 -12.13
C PRO A 100 -11.24 3.67 -12.97
N ASP A 101 -11.96 3.64 -14.09
CA ASP A 101 -12.00 2.50 -15.00
C ASP A 101 -10.97 2.61 -16.14
N GLN A 102 -10.17 3.70 -16.17
CA GLN A 102 -9.13 3.95 -17.18
C GLN A 102 -7.74 3.70 -16.59
N TRP A 103 -7.29 2.45 -16.70
CA TRP A 103 -5.97 2.03 -16.28
C TRP A 103 -4.92 2.16 -17.39
N HIS A 104 -3.73 2.56 -17.00
CA HIS A 104 -2.55 2.60 -17.86
C HIS A 104 -1.43 1.78 -17.24
N SER A 105 -0.60 1.21 -18.11
CA SER A 105 0.57 0.43 -17.73
C SER A 105 1.81 0.96 -18.43
N GLN A 106 2.95 1.02 -17.71
CA GLN A 106 4.23 1.39 -18.29
C GLN A 106 5.33 0.48 -17.75
N LYS A 107 6.10 -0.11 -18.67
CA LYS A 107 7.29 -0.88 -18.32
C LYS A 107 8.39 0.07 -17.87
N THR A 108 9.03 -0.24 -16.74
CA THR A 108 10.14 0.54 -16.22
C THR A 108 11.44 0.20 -16.92
N THR A 109 12.35 1.17 -16.95
CA THR A 109 13.73 0.97 -17.39
C THR A 109 14.67 0.81 -16.20
N ASN A 110 15.86 0.27 -16.46
CA ASN A 110 16.80 -0.27 -15.47
C ASN A 110 16.25 -1.48 -14.70
N ALA A 111 17.13 -2.11 -13.92
CA ALA A 111 16.73 -3.21 -13.06
C ALA A 111 15.80 -2.69 -11.95
N PRO A 112 14.58 -3.24 -11.80
CA PRO A 112 13.68 -2.86 -10.73
C PRO A 112 14.13 -3.43 -9.38
N PRO A 113 13.58 -2.94 -8.25
CA PRO A 113 13.72 -3.62 -6.97
C PRO A 113 13.23 -5.07 -7.03
N ALA A 114 13.80 -5.90 -6.16
CA ALA A 114 13.22 -7.20 -5.87
C ALA A 114 11.73 -7.06 -5.47
N ARG A 115 10.93 -8.04 -5.88
CA ARG A 115 9.50 -8.13 -5.55
C ARG A 115 9.32 -8.09 -4.03
N ARG A 116 8.34 -7.33 -3.55
CA ARG A 116 8.17 -7.06 -2.12
C ARG A 116 6.74 -6.69 -1.76
N ARG A 117 6.32 -7.14 -0.58
CA ARG A 117 5.09 -6.71 0.10
C ARG A 117 5.39 -5.90 1.35
N TRP A 118 4.39 -5.14 1.78
CA TRP A 118 4.47 -4.11 2.80
C TRP A 118 5.69 -3.19 2.64
N PRO A 119 5.96 -2.64 1.44
CA PRO A 119 6.93 -1.57 1.31
C PRO A 119 6.41 -0.29 1.96
N CYS A 120 7.31 0.56 2.42
CA CYS A 120 6.96 1.92 2.79
C CYS A 120 7.14 2.81 1.57
N VAL A 121 6.09 3.55 1.20
CA VAL A 121 6.09 4.37 -0.02
C VAL A 121 5.79 5.82 0.34
N VAL A 122 6.64 6.72 -0.15
CA VAL A 122 6.42 8.16 -0.09
C VAL A 122 6.82 8.80 -1.41
N GLY A 123 6.35 10.02 -1.68
CA GLY A 123 6.71 10.73 -2.91
C GLY A 123 7.08 12.18 -2.65
N ALA A 124 7.99 12.71 -3.46
CA ALA A 124 8.42 14.09 -3.38
C ALA A 124 8.47 14.73 -4.77
N GLN A 125 8.08 16.00 -4.82
CA GLN A 125 8.21 16.81 -6.01
C GLN A 125 9.70 17.03 -6.32
N GLY A 126 10.11 16.62 -7.52
CA GLY A 126 11.45 16.88 -8.04
C GLY A 126 11.53 18.24 -8.76
N ARG A 127 12.72 18.53 -9.30
CA ARG A 127 12.94 19.70 -10.17
C ARG A 127 12.40 19.41 -11.57
N ASN A 128 12.18 20.44 -12.37
CA ASN A 128 11.79 20.29 -13.79
C ASN A 128 10.54 19.41 -14.00
N ASN A 129 9.54 19.56 -13.13
CA ASN A 129 8.29 18.80 -13.17
C ASN A 129 8.46 17.27 -13.09
N THR A 130 9.54 16.78 -12.47
CA THR A 130 9.65 15.35 -12.14
C THR A 130 8.99 15.04 -10.81
N TYR A 131 8.65 13.78 -10.58
CA TYR A 131 8.17 13.31 -9.29
C TYR A 131 8.91 12.03 -8.92
N GLU A 132 9.44 12.00 -7.71
CA GLU A 132 10.25 10.88 -7.22
C GLU A 132 9.43 10.09 -6.21
N ILE A 133 9.29 8.78 -6.42
CA ILE A 133 8.64 7.87 -5.49
C ILE A 133 9.71 7.05 -4.80
N PHE A 134 9.77 7.15 -3.48
CA PHE A 134 10.71 6.43 -2.63
C PHE A 134 10.04 5.19 -2.05
N ILE A 135 10.72 4.06 -2.16
CA ILE A 135 10.32 2.78 -1.59
C ILE A 135 11.39 2.36 -0.59
N PHE A 136 10.98 2.07 0.64
CA PHE A 136 11.86 1.54 1.67
C PHE A 136 11.33 0.23 2.25
N GLY A 137 12.22 -0.73 2.40
CA GLY A 137 11.94 -1.96 3.12
C GLY A 137 10.89 -2.84 2.44
N GLY A 138 10.06 -3.48 3.26
CA GLY A 138 9.16 -4.56 2.88
C GLY A 138 9.83 -5.93 3.02
N ASN A 139 9.12 -6.97 2.61
CA ASN A 139 9.61 -8.33 2.65
C ASN A 139 9.00 -9.21 1.55
N THR A 140 9.56 -10.40 1.38
CA THR A 140 9.03 -11.50 0.55
C THR A 140 8.39 -12.58 1.40
N ASP A 141 7.59 -13.46 0.79
CA ASP A 141 6.93 -14.57 1.50
C ASP A 141 7.88 -15.60 2.10
N ASP A 142 9.07 -15.76 1.54
CA ASP A 142 10.13 -16.62 2.08
C ASP A 142 10.85 -16.02 3.30
N GLY A 143 10.44 -14.82 3.74
CA GLY A 143 10.90 -14.19 4.97
C GLY A 143 12.07 -13.21 4.82
N GLN A 144 12.60 -12.99 3.61
CA GLN A 144 13.63 -11.96 3.41
C GLN A 144 13.03 -10.57 3.67
N THR A 145 13.61 -9.83 4.62
CA THR A 145 13.26 -8.42 4.88
C THR A 145 14.28 -7.50 4.22
N PHE A 146 13.80 -6.41 3.63
CA PHE A 146 14.64 -5.43 2.96
C PHE A 146 14.91 -4.21 3.84
N GLY A 147 16.04 -3.56 3.57
CA GLY A 147 16.44 -2.27 4.14
C GLY A 147 17.03 -1.35 3.07
N ASP A 148 16.87 -1.71 1.79
CA ASP A 148 17.25 -0.89 0.66
C ASP A 148 16.22 0.23 0.45
N ILE A 149 16.69 1.31 -0.20
CA ILE A 149 15.84 2.42 -0.64
C ILE A 149 15.90 2.46 -2.16
N TRP A 150 14.74 2.42 -2.79
CA TRP A 150 14.59 2.55 -4.23
C TRP A 150 13.85 3.82 -4.57
N ILE A 151 14.25 4.46 -5.66
CA ILE A 151 13.66 5.69 -6.18
C ILE A 151 13.14 5.37 -7.58
N LEU A 152 11.86 5.63 -7.80
CA LEU A 152 11.25 5.63 -9.13
C LEU A 152 11.04 7.07 -9.57
N SER A 153 11.69 7.43 -10.68
CA SER A 153 11.61 8.78 -11.25
C SER A 153 10.53 8.85 -12.33
N LEU A 154 9.56 9.75 -12.16
CA LEU A 154 8.52 10.05 -13.13
C LEU A 154 8.78 11.41 -13.81
N PRO A 155 8.49 11.58 -15.11
CA PRO A 155 7.84 10.61 -16.02
C PRO A 155 8.83 9.66 -16.71
N GLY A 156 10.08 9.55 -16.24
CA GLY A 156 11.10 8.71 -16.89
C GLY A 156 10.90 7.20 -16.72
N PHE A 157 10.11 6.78 -15.73
CA PHE A 157 9.84 5.38 -15.39
C PHE A 157 11.10 4.54 -15.21
N PHE A 158 12.13 5.08 -14.55
CA PHE A 158 13.36 4.35 -14.28
C PHE A 158 13.61 4.23 -12.78
N TRP A 159 14.16 3.08 -12.39
CA TRP A 159 14.54 2.80 -11.01
C TRP A 159 16.00 3.21 -10.76
N THR A 160 16.23 3.78 -9.58
CA THR A 160 17.54 4.09 -9.02
C THR A 160 17.61 3.57 -7.59
N VAL A 161 18.72 2.94 -7.20
CA VAL A 161 18.97 2.58 -5.79
C VAL A 161 19.61 3.75 -5.07
N ALA A 162 19.06 4.14 -3.92
CA ALA A 162 19.67 5.17 -3.07
C ALA A 162 20.69 4.53 -2.14
N GLN A 163 21.90 5.08 -2.14
CA GLN A 163 22.97 4.67 -1.23
C GLN A 163 22.70 5.24 0.16
N HIS A 164 22.82 4.42 1.19
CA HIS A 164 22.74 4.85 2.58
C HIS A 164 23.49 3.85 3.48
N ASP A 165 23.94 4.32 4.64
CA ASP A 165 24.81 3.53 5.53
C ASP A 165 24.05 2.66 6.54
N SER A 166 22.71 2.64 6.49
CA SER A 166 21.91 1.88 7.45
C SER A 166 21.74 0.43 7.01
N ASN A 167 21.97 -0.48 7.95
CA ASN A 167 21.69 -1.90 7.81
C ASN A 167 20.32 -2.30 8.37
N ILE A 168 19.48 -1.32 8.74
CA ILE A 168 18.18 -1.56 9.35
C ILE A 168 17.18 -2.02 8.29
N LYS A 169 16.66 -3.23 8.48
CA LYS A 169 15.62 -3.84 7.64
C LYS A 169 14.26 -3.70 8.32
N ARG A 170 13.22 -3.32 7.58
CA ARG A 170 11.86 -3.14 8.13
C ARG A 170 10.80 -3.59 7.13
N THR A 171 9.77 -4.25 7.64
CA THR A 171 8.47 -4.48 6.98
C THR A 171 7.36 -4.08 7.95
N LEU A 172 6.11 -3.97 7.48
CA LEU A 172 4.94 -3.61 8.32
C LEU A 172 5.12 -2.28 9.07
N MET A 173 5.85 -1.35 8.46
CA MET A 173 6.13 -0.01 8.97
C MET A 173 5.15 1.03 8.41
N SER A 174 5.22 2.24 8.96
CA SER A 174 4.56 3.43 8.41
C SER A 174 5.61 4.47 8.06
N CYS A 175 5.35 5.28 7.04
CA CYS A 175 6.22 6.39 6.67
C CYS A 175 5.42 7.58 6.16
N VAL A 176 6.05 8.73 6.28
CA VAL A 176 5.53 10.02 5.83
C VAL A 176 6.66 10.87 5.28
N VAL A 177 6.30 11.82 4.42
CA VAL A 177 7.19 12.93 4.06
C VAL A 177 7.09 14.00 5.13
N ALA A 178 8.24 14.42 5.67
CA ALA A 178 8.37 15.55 6.59
C ALA A 178 9.23 16.65 5.96
N GLY A 179 8.78 17.90 6.09
CA GLY A 179 9.53 19.08 5.65
C GLY A 179 9.88 19.11 4.15
N GLN A 180 9.13 18.37 3.32
CA GLN A 180 9.34 18.22 1.87
C GLN A 180 10.68 17.59 1.45
N ARG A 181 11.48 17.09 2.39
CA ARG A 181 12.85 16.62 2.11
C ARG A 181 13.29 15.42 2.93
N GLN A 182 12.44 14.92 3.81
CA GLN A 182 12.76 13.79 4.68
C GLN A 182 11.65 12.74 4.58
N MET A 183 12.05 11.48 4.40
CA MET A 183 11.19 10.34 4.68
C MET A 183 11.40 9.97 6.14
N ILE A 184 10.33 9.99 6.93
CA ILE A 184 10.33 9.51 8.32
C ILE A 184 9.67 8.15 8.32
N VAL A 185 10.37 7.13 8.82
CA VAL A 185 9.87 5.75 8.93
C VAL A 185 9.74 5.38 10.40
N VAL A 186 8.58 4.87 10.80
CA VAL A 186 8.28 4.50 12.18
C VAL A 186 7.74 3.08 12.26
N GLY A 187 8.19 2.35 13.29
CA GLY A 187 7.71 1.00 13.59
C GLY A 187 8.26 -0.06 12.63
N GLY A 188 7.42 -1.06 12.37
CA GLY A 188 7.79 -2.24 11.61
C GLY A 188 8.64 -3.25 12.38
N LEU A 189 8.97 -4.33 11.68
CA LEU A 189 9.73 -5.47 12.20
C LEU A 189 10.70 -6.00 11.14
N ASN A 190 11.65 -6.80 11.59
CA ASN A 190 12.58 -7.53 10.74
C ASN A 190 12.28 -9.02 10.91
N ASN A 191 11.87 -9.70 9.84
CA ASN A 191 11.51 -11.13 9.90
C ASN A 191 12.72 -12.02 10.22
N SER A 192 13.95 -11.55 9.99
CA SER A 192 15.17 -12.25 10.37
C SER A 192 15.51 -12.13 11.86
N ASP A 193 14.88 -11.18 12.58
CA ASP A 193 15.07 -11.02 14.01
C ASP A 193 14.17 -12.01 14.76
N ASN A 194 14.75 -13.15 15.12
CA ASN A 194 14.19 -14.21 15.97
C ASN A 194 13.63 -13.72 17.32
N ASN A 195 13.96 -12.50 17.75
CA ASN A 195 13.40 -11.85 18.95
C ASN A 195 11.99 -11.24 18.75
N VAL A 196 11.45 -11.24 17.53
CA VAL A 196 10.17 -10.58 17.20
C VAL A 196 9.07 -11.57 16.78
N VAL A 197 9.44 -12.80 16.40
CA VAL A 197 8.55 -13.84 15.82
C VAL A 197 7.40 -14.29 16.75
N GLY A 198 7.40 -13.87 18.03
CA GLY A 198 6.32 -14.13 18.98
C GLY A 198 5.50 -12.92 19.45
N LYS A 199 5.88 -11.67 19.14
CA LYS A 199 5.27 -10.47 19.78
C LYS A 199 4.21 -9.73 18.95
N CYS A 200 4.14 -9.96 17.65
CA CYS A 200 3.14 -9.31 16.77
C CYS A 200 1.96 -10.22 16.37
N LYS A 201 1.90 -11.47 16.85
CA LYS A 201 0.70 -12.31 16.71
C LYS A 201 -0.39 -11.76 17.63
N GLY A 202 -1.27 -10.90 17.11
CA GLY A 202 -2.44 -10.38 17.84
C GLY A 202 -2.65 -8.87 17.82
N LEU A 203 -1.82 -8.10 17.11
CA LEU A 203 -2.11 -6.68 16.89
C LEU A 203 -3.14 -6.52 15.76
N ALA A 204 -4.39 -6.90 16.05
CA ALA A 204 -5.51 -6.22 15.43
C ALA A 204 -5.38 -4.73 15.79
N PRO A 205 -5.56 -3.79 14.85
CA PRO A 205 -5.50 -2.37 15.17
C PRO A 205 -6.60 -2.04 16.18
N ARG A 206 -6.23 -1.90 17.46
CA ARG A 206 -7.11 -1.23 18.44
C ARG A 206 -7.06 0.25 18.12
N LEU A 207 -8.09 0.72 17.42
CA LEU A 207 -8.45 2.14 17.42
C LEU A 207 -8.63 2.57 18.87
N VAL A 208 -7.64 3.26 19.44
CA VAL A 208 -7.81 3.99 20.69
C VAL A 208 -8.61 5.23 20.33
N GLN A 209 -9.93 5.11 20.36
CA GLN A 209 -10.80 6.27 20.33
C GLN A 209 -10.65 6.96 21.68
N ARG A 210 -9.72 7.94 21.77
CA ARG A 210 -9.75 8.89 22.88
C ARG A 210 -11.09 9.62 22.78
N ARG A 211 -12.02 9.31 23.68
CA ARG A 211 -13.14 10.22 23.94
C ARG A 211 -12.52 11.52 24.43
N GLY A 212 -12.56 12.57 23.61
CA GLY A 212 -12.44 13.92 24.12
C GLY A 212 -13.63 14.14 25.05
N ALA A 213 -13.35 14.29 26.34
CA ALA A 213 -14.27 15.01 27.21
C ALA A 213 -14.21 16.47 26.76
N VAL A 214 -15.35 17.00 26.32
CA VAL A 214 -15.56 18.44 26.20
C VAL A 214 -16.10 18.84 27.56
N ASP A 215 -15.28 19.54 28.34
CA ASP A 215 -15.76 20.44 29.40
C ASP A 215 -15.83 21.85 28.80
#